data_AF-A0A1V5HR24-F1
#
_entry.id   AF-A0A1V5HR24-F1
#
_cell.length_a   1.000
_cell.length_b   1.000
_cell.length_c   1.000
_cell.angle_alpha   90.00
_cell.angle_beta   90.00
_cell.angle_gamma   90.00
#
_symmetry.space_group_name_H-M   'P 1'
#
loop_
_entity.id
_entity.type
_entity.pdbx_description
1 polymer ?
#
loop_
_entity_poly.entity_id
_entity_poly.type
_entity_poly.pdbx_seq_one_letter_code
_entity_poly.pdbx_strand_id
1 'polypeptide(L)'
;MSGENPLVRMENELEALGLPQMRLGVGGAIDAINAGARSPVEALSDLVDSEWRQRQAKAIAVCVSTAHLPFAKTFDDFDFSFQPSLNRAEVLDLQYLRFMEGAENVIFIGSPGVGKTHLASAVAMCSARQRKATYFITCQELVSRLQRAELQGKTQQVLSQYARYGLLVIDEVGFLPLGRDGAKLFFQLISMRYERHSTIVTTNVPLSRWSETFEDPVLTNAILDRLLHHSRVFKIVGRSYRTKDIAGLAPAADPLGGQREREDSSPSVASKQ
;
A
#
# COMPACT_ATOMS: atom_id res chain seq x y z
N MET A 1 -53.30 -28.16 15.16
CA MET A 1 -52.41 -27.09 14.67
C MET A 1 -51.23 -27.00 15.62
N SER A 2 -50.20 -27.80 15.36
CA SER A 2 -48.96 -27.81 16.15
C SER A 2 -48.27 -26.45 15.96
N GLY A 3 -48.26 -25.64 17.02
CA GLY A 3 -47.59 -24.34 17.02
C GLY A 3 -46.12 -24.54 16.67
N GLU A 4 -45.64 -23.77 15.70
CA GLU A 4 -44.26 -23.76 15.25
C GLU A 4 -43.35 -23.52 16.47
N ASN A 5 -42.29 -24.32 16.62
CA ASN A 5 -41.36 -24.19 17.73
C ASN A 5 -40.78 -22.76 17.72
N PRO A 6 -40.95 -21.96 18.79
CA PRO A 6 -40.50 -20.57 18.83
C PRO A 6 -39.02 -20.40 18.50
N LEU A 7 -38.18 -21.39 18.87
CA LEU A 7 -36.75 -21.39 18.54
C LEU A 7 -36.51 -21.55 17.04
N VAL A 8 -37.18 -22.50 16.40
CA VAL A 8 -37.06 -22.74 14.95
C VAL A 8 -37.54 -21.52 14.16
N ARG A 9 -38.64 -20.90 14.61
CA ARG A 9 -39.10 -19.64 14.03
C ARG A 9 -38.05 -18.53 14.16
N MET A 10 -37.46 -18.38 15.35
CA MET A 10 -36.42 -17.37 15.60
C MET A 10 -35.16 -17.62 14.75
N GLU A 11 -34.74 -18.87 14.57
CA GLU A 11 -33.61 -19.22 13.70
C GLU A 11 -33.86 -18.84 12.23
N ASN A 12 -35.08 -19.09 11.73
CA ASN A 12 -35.49 -18.72 10.37
C ASN A 12 -35.54 -17.19 10.19
N GLU A 13 -36.06 -16.47 11.19
CA GLU A 13 -36.10 -14.99 11.18
C GLU A 13 -34.68 -14.39 11.20
N LEU A 14 -33.76 -14.95 12.00
CA LEU A 14 -32.36 -14.53 12.03
C LEU A 14 -31.63 -14.79 10.70
N GLU A 15 -31.95 -15.90 10.01
CA GLU A 15 -31.44 -16.15 8.66
C GLU A 15 -31.96 -15.12 7.66
N ALA A 16 -33.27 -14.82 7.67
CA ALA A 16 -33.89 -13.83 6.79
C ALA A 16 -33.31 -12.41 7.00
N LEU A 17 -32.94 -12.08 8.23
CA LEU A 17 -32.25 -10.82 8.57
C LEU A 17 -30.75 -10.82 8.25
N GLY A 18 -30.19 -11.96 7.82
CA GLY A 18 -28.76 -12.12 7.54
C GLY A 18 -27.89 -12.06 8.79
N LEU A 19 -28.35 -12.62 9.91
CA LEU A 19 -27.65 -12.68 11.21
C LEU A 19 -27.17 -14.11 11.52
N PRO A 20 -26.24 -14.67 10.72
CA PRO A 20 -25.86 -16.08 10.80
C PRO A 20 -25.17 -16.46 12.11
N GLN A 21 -24.42 -15.56 12.76
CA GLN A 21 -23.78 -15.89 14.05
C GLN A 21 -24.78 -15.88 15.19
N MET A 22 -25.73 -14.94 15.20
CA MET A 22 -26.81 -14.98 16.19
C MET A 22 -27.62 -16.26 16.05
N ARG A 23 -27.93 -16.68 14.82
CA ARG A 23 -28.62 -17.95 14.57
C ARG A 23 -27.83 -19.15 15.10
N LEU A 24 -26.51 -19.20 14.88
CA LEU A 24 -25.67 -20.30 15.39
C LEU A 24 -25.59 -20.30 16.93
N GLY A 25 -25.58 -19.12 17.56
CA GLY A 25 -25.40 -18.97 19.00
C GLY A 25 -26.69 -19.04 19.83
N VAL A 26 -27.87 -18.85 19.22
CA VAL A 26 -29.13 -18.64 19.94
C VAL A 26 -29.50 -19.82 20.86
N GLY A 27 -29.28 -21.06 20.41
CA GLY A 27 -29.52 -22.25 21.24
C GLY A 27 -28.63 -22.27 22.48
N GLY A 28 -27.33 -22.05 22.31
CA GLY A 28 -26.38 -22.00 23.42
C GLY A 28 -26.63 -20.85 24.39
N ALA A 29 -27.11 -19.70 23.89
CA ALA A 29 -27.51 -18.58 24.74
C ALA A 29 -28.74 -18.92 25.59
N ILE A 30 -29.75 -19.60 25.02
CA ILE A 30 -30.93 -20.06 25.75
C ILE A 30 -30.54 -21.09 26.81
N ASP A 31 -29.67 -22.04 26.48
CA ASP A 31 -29.19 -23.04 27.43
C ASP A 31 -28.43 -22.39 28.60
N ALA A 32 -27.59 -21.37 28.31
CA ALA A 32 -26.87 -20.62 29.34
C ALA A 32 -27.81 -19.82 30.27
N ILE A 33 -28.90 -19.26 29.73
CA ILE A 33 -29.95 -18.60 30.53
C ILE A 33 -30.66 -19.62 31.41
N ASN A 34 -31.08 -20.75 30.84
CA ASN A 34 -31.81 -21.80 31.57
C ASN A 34 -30.96 -22.45 32.68
N ALA A 35 -29.66 -22.56 32.46
CA ALA A 35 -28.70 -23.05 33.45
C ALA A 35 -28.36 -22.01 34.55
N GLY A 36 -28.85 -20.77 34.44
CA GLY A 36 -28.51 -19.68 35.37
C GLY A 36 -27.06 -19.21 35.26
N ALA A 37 -26.33 -19.61 34.21
CA ALA A 37 -24.92 -19.28 34.01
C ALA A 37 -24.73 -17.85 33.47
N ARG A 38 -25.76 -17.29 32.81
CA ARG A 38 -25.79 -15.93 32.28
C ARG A 38 -27.17 -15.32 32.52
N SER A 39 -27.23 -14.01 32.76
CA SER A 39 -28.53 -13.31 32.71
C SER A 39 -29.04 -13.20 31.27
N PRO A 40 -30.36 -13.02 31.05
CA PRO A 40 -30.90 -12.81 29.70
C PRO A 40 -30.25 -11.64 28.95
N VAL A 41 -29.94 -10.56 29.66
CA VAL A 41 -29.28 -9.38 29.07
C VAL A 41 -27.86 -9.72 28.62
N GLU A 42 -27.07 -10.40 29.46
CA GLU A 42 -25.71 -10.81 29.11
C GLU A 42 -25.68 -11.76 27.91
N ALA A 43 -26.57 -12.75 27.88
CA ALA A 43 -26.66 -13.71 26.79
C ALA A 43 -27.05 -13.03 25.46
N LEU A 44 -27.99 -12.09 25.48
CA LEU A 44 -28.35 -11.30 24.30
C LEU A 44 -27.21 -10.37 23.85
N SER A 45 -26.51 -9.74 24.81
CA SER A 45 -25.32 -8.92 24.50
C SER A 45 -24.22 -9.76 23.86
N ASP A 46 -23.92 -10.95 24.39
CA ASP A 46 -22.92 -11.87 23.83
C ASP A 46 -23.28 -12.30 22.39
N LEU A 47 -24.57 -12.57 22.12
CA LEU A 47 -25.06 -12.89 20.77
C LEU A 47 -24.86 -11.72 19.79
N VAL A 48 -25.29 -10.51 20.16
CA VAL A 48 -25.14 -9.32 19.33
C VAL A 48 -23.65 -9.02 19.08
N ASP A 49 -22.82 -9.13 20.12
CA ASP A 49 -21.37 -8.95 20.03
C ASP A 49 -20.72 -9.95 19.07
N SER A 50 -21.13 -11.21 19.10
CA SER A 50 -20.60 -12.25 18.20
C SER A 50 -20.86 -11.92 16.73
N GLU A 51 -22.08 -11.50 16.41
CA GLU A 51 -22.49 -11.11 15.06
C GLU A 51 -21.78 -9.83 14.62
N TRP A 52 -21.71 -8.84 15.50
CA TRP A 52 -21.00 -7.60 15.26
C TRP A 52 -19.51 -7.84 14.96
N ARG A 53 -18.83 -8.67 15.76
CA ARG A 53 -17.42 -9.04 15.54
C ARG A 53 -17.23 -9.77 14.22
N GLN A 54 -18.11 -10.71 13.88
CA GLN A 54 -18.03 -11.44 12.61
C GLN A 54 -18.24 -10.52 11.41
N ARG A 55 -19.19 -9.58 11.49
CA ARG A 55 -19.42 -8.58 10.43
C ARG A 55 -18.22 -7.67 10.25
N GLN A 56 -17.62 -7.21 11.35
CA GLN A 56 -16.38 -6.42 11.30
C GLN A 56 -15.23 -7.22 10.67
N ALA A 57 -15.02 -8.46 11.10
CA ALA A 57 -13.98 -9.33 10.57
C ALA A 57 -14.16 -9.59 9.06
N LYS A 58 -15.40 -9.85 8.62
CA LYS A 58 -15.73 -10.03 7.20
C LYS A 58 -15.47 -8.77 6.38
N ALA A 59 -15.88 -7.59 6.89
CA ALA A 59 -15.63 -6.32 6.23
C ALA A 59 -14.13 -6.05 6.06
N ILE A 60 -13.34 -6.28 7.11
CA ILE A 60 -11.88 -6.18 7.07
C ILE A 60 -11.29 -7.15 6.04
N ALA A 61 -11.72 -8.42 6.04
CA ALA A 61 -11.25 -9.42 5.10
C ALA A 61 -11.52 -9.03 3.64
N VAL A 62 -12.68 -8.44 3.36
CA VAL A 62 -13.02 -7.90 2.03
C VAL A 62 -12.10 -6.74 1.65
N CYS A 63 -11.84 -5.79 2.55
CA CYS A 63 -10.93 -4.67 2.29
C CYS A 63 -9.50 -5.16 2.01
N VAL A 64 -8.99 -6.12 2.79
CA VAL A 64 -7.66 -6.71 2.59
C VAL A 64 -7.59 -7.47 1.27
N SER A 65 -8.61 -8.25 0.93
CA SER A 65 -8.69 -8.99 -0.34
C SER A 65 -8.72 -8.05 -1.55
N THR A 66 -9.52 -6.98 -1.49
CA THR A 66 -9.66 -6.02 -2.59
C THR A 66 -8.49 -5.04 -2.70
N ALA A 67 -7.59 -4.98 -1.72
CA ALA A 67 -6.39 -4.13 -1.75
C ALA A 67 -5.30 -4.63 -2.71
N HIS A 68 -5.40 -5.86 -3.25
CA HIS A 68 -4.43 -6.43 -4.20
C HIS A 68 -2.98 -6.46 -3.67
N LEU A 69 -2.82 -6.71 -2.37
CA LEU A 69 -1.49 -6.79 -1.76
C LEU A 69 -0.69 -7.95 -2.38
N PRO A 70 0.59 -7.75 -2.76
CA PRO A 70 1.40 -8.80 -3.34
C PRO A 70 1.72 -9.91 -2.32
N PHE A 71 1.74 -9.55 -1.03
CA PHE A 71 1.97 -10.46 0.08
C PHE A 71 1.37 -9.88 1.37
N ALA A 72 0.97 -10.76 2.29
CA ALA A 72 0.49 -10.38 3.61
C ALA A 72 1.65 -10.11 4.57
N LYS A 73 2.36 -8.99 4.38
CA LYS A 73 3.44 -8.55 5.27
C LYS A 73 2.98 -7.44 6.21
N THR A 74 3.52 -7.45 7.41
CA THR A 74 3.26 -6.46 8.47
C THR A 74 4.57 -5.80 8.92
N PHE A 75 4.48 -4.79 9.78
CA PHE A 75 5.65 -4.17 10.40
C PHE A 75 6.41 -5.12 11.31
N ASP A 76 5.72 -6.07 11.96
CA ASP A 76 6.32 -7.07 12.84
C ASP A 76 7.21 -8.06 12.06
N ASP A 77 6.91 -8.27 10.79
CA ASP A 77 7.72 -9.12 9.89
C ASP A 77 8.99 -8.41 9.39
N PHE A 78 9.17 -7.10 9.67
CA PHE A 78 10.29 -6.32 9.16
C PHE A 78 11.46 -6.31 10.15
N ASP A 79 12.60 -6.85 9.72
CA ASP A 79 13.83 -6.87 10.51
C ASP A 79 14.57 -5.53 10.42
N PHE A 80 14.26 -4.62 11.36
CA PHE A 80 14.93 -3.32 11.48
C PHE A 80 16.42 -3.44 11.81
N SER A 81 16.88 -4.55 12.41
CA SER A 81 18.32 -4.74 12.71
C SER A 81 19.14 -4.91 11.43
N PHE A 82 18.53 -5.45 10.38
CA PHE A 82 19.16 -5.64 9.08
C PHE A 82 19.22 -4.34 8.24
N GLN A 83 18.43 -3.32 8.59
CA GLN A 83 18.39 -2.02 7.90
C GLN A 83 18.57 -0.86 8.91
N PRO A 84 19.76 -0.70 9.51
CA PRO A 84 19.99 0.29 10.58
C PRO A 84 19.93 1.75 10.10
N SER A 85 19.96 1.98 8.78
CA SER A 85 19.83 3.32 8.20
C SER A 85 18.42 3.91 8.31
N LEU A 86 17.41 3.08 8.60
CA LEU A 86 16.03 3.52 8.76
C LEU A 86 15.75 3.98 10.18
N ASN A 87 15.15 5.17 10.32
CA ASN A 87 14.59 5.60 11.59
C ASN A 87 13.35 4.74 11.92
N ARG A 88 13.51 3.79 12.84
CA ARG A 88 12.45 2.87 13.26
C ARG A 88 11.20 3.61 13.76
N ALA A 89 11.36 4.71 14.50
CA ALA A 89 10.23 5.44 15.06
C ALA A 89 9.37 6.08 13.96
N GLU A 90 9.99 6.71 12.97
CA GLU A 90 9.29 7.32 11.84
C GLU A 90 8.59 6.29 10.95
N VAL A 91 9.25 5.14 10.70
CA VAL A 91 8.64 4.05 9.91
C VAL A 91 7.43 3.46 10.63
N LEU A 92 7.54 3.24 11.95
CA LEU A 92 6.42 2.73 12.75
C LEU A 92 5.29 3.75 12.90
N ASP A 93 5.55 5.06 12.85
CA ASP A 93 4.47 6.08 12.86
C ASP A 93 3.50 5.89 11.68
N LEU A 94 3.97 5.36 10.55
CA LEU A 94 3.12 5.07 9.39
C LEU A 94 2.00 4.07 9.70
N GLN A 95 2.15 3.22 10.72
CA GLN A 95 1.12 2.26 11.13
C GLN A 95 -0.17 2.95 11.60
N TYR A 96 -0.06 4.19 12.09
CA TYR A 96 -1.19 4.99 12.56
C TYR A 96 -1.91 5.73 11.43
N LEU A 97 -1.35 5.73 10.21
CA LEU A 97 -1.94 6.32 9.01
C LEU A 97 -2.29 7.82 9.13
N ARG A 98 -1.67 8.55 10.06
CA ARG A 98 -1.90 9.99 10.28
C ARG A 98 -1.57 10.82 9.04
N PHE A 99 -0.55 10.40 8.28
CA PHE A 99 -0.16 11.02 7.02
C PHE A 99 -1.33 11.04 6.00
N MET A 100 -2.28 10.10 6.09
CA MET A 100 -3.45 10.07 5.22
C MET A 100 -4.47 11.18 5.51
N GLU A 101 -4.51 11.70 6.74
CA GLU A 101 -5.42 12.79 7.12
C GLU A 101 -4.98 14.11 6.48
N GLY A 102 -3.67 14.32 6.33
CA GLY A 102 -3.09 15.48 5.64
C GLY A 102 -2.88 15.28 4.13
N ALA A 103 -3.37 14.18 3.56
CA ALA A 103 -3.11 13.78 2.17
C ALA A 103 -1.60 13.75 1.80
N GLU A 104 -0.74 13.45 2.76
CA GLU A 104 0.71 13.35 2.54
C GLU A 104 1.03 12.08 1.74
N ASN A 105 2.02 12.14 0.87
CA ASN A 105 2.56 10.99 0.16
C ASN A 105 3.70 10.35 0.96
N VAL A 106 3.98 9.07 0.70
CA VAL A 106 5.12 8.36 1.28
C VAL A 106 5.98 7.81 0.15
N ILE A 107 7.28 8.06 0.19
CA ILE A 107 8.19 7.63 -0.87
C ILE A 107 9.30 6.78 -0.25
N PHE A 108 9.35 5.50 -0.61
CA PHE A 108 10.43 4.60 -0.25
C PHE A 108 11.45 4.53 -1.39
N ILE A 109 12.70 4.92 -1.11
CA ILE A 109 13.79 4.97 -2.09
C ILE A 109 14.95 4.11 -1.60
N GLY A 110 15.56 3.33 -2.48
CA GLY A 110 16.72 2.52 -2.10
C GLY A 110 16.98 1.35 -3.04
N SER A 111 18.12 0.67 -2.88
CA SER A 111 18.54 -0.44 -3.73
C SER A 111 17.52 -1.60 -3.74
N PRO A 112 17.53 -2.48 -4.76
CA PRO A 112 16.69 -3.67 -4.75
C PRO A 112 16.91 -4.54 -3.49
N GLY A 113 15.85 -5.16 -2.99
CA GLY A 113 15.93 -6.11 -1.88
C GLY A 113 16.05 -5.49 -0.47
N VAL A 114 16.05 -4.17 -0.32
CA VAL A 114 16.16 -3.51 1.02
C VAL A 114 14.83 -3.39 1.78
N GLY A 115 13.72 -3.87 1.23
CA GLY A 115 12.43 -3.94 1.93
C GLY A 115 11.44 -2.80 1.66
N LYS A 116 11.63 -1.96 0.63
CA LYS A 116 10.68 -0.91 0.21
C LYS A 116 9.25 -1.43 0.02
N THR A 117 9.08 -2.46 -0.81
CA THR A 117 7.79 -3.10 -1.10
C THR A 117 7.20 -3.79 0.14
N HIS A 118 8.06 -4.25 1.07
CA HIS A 118 7.61 -4.80 2.35
C HIS A 118 6.93 -3.72 3.17
N LEU A 119 7.61 -2.59 3.41
CA LEU A 119 7.07 -1.49 4.19
C LEU A 119 5.81 -0.91 3.54
N ALA A 120 5.81 -0.72 2.22
CA ALA A 120 4.63 -0.25 1.48
C ALA A 120 3.43 -1.20 1.65
N SER A 121 3.65 -2.52 1.56
CA SER A 121 2.61 -3.53 1.80
C SER A 121 2.14 -3.54 3.26
N ALA A 122 3.04 -3.34 4.23
CA ALA A 122 2.69 -3.27 5.65
C ALA A 122 1.79 -2.07 5.94
N VAL A 123 2.09 -0.89 5.39
CA VAL A 123 1.23 0.30 5.50
C VAL A 123 -0.13 0.04 4.85
N ALA A 124 -0.14 -0.56 3.65
CA ALA A 124 -1.37 -0.87 2.94
C ALA A 124 -2.24 -1.91 3.68
N MET A 125 -1.63 -2.89 4.34
CA MET A 125 -2.30 -3.83 5.23
C MET A 125 -2.95 -3.11 6.42
N CYS A 126 -2.22 -2.19 7.07
CA CYS A 126 -2.79 -1.36 8.15
C CYS A 126 -3.98 -0.54 7.67
N SER A 127 -3.88 0.08 6.49
CA SER A 127 -4.97 0.86 5.87
C SER A 127 -6.19 0.01 5.54
N ALA A 128 -5.99 -1.16 4.94
CA ALA A 128 -7.06 -2.10 4.63
C ALA A 128 -7.75 -2.64 5.90
N ARG A 129 -6.98 -2.92 6.97
CA ARG A 129 -7.52 -3.35 8.28
C ARG A 129 -8.35 -2.27 8.96
N GLN A 130 -8.02 -1.00 8.73
CA GLN A 130 -8.86 0.14 9.16
C GLN A 130 -10.03 0.42 8.21
N ARG A 131 -10.34 -0.49 7.28
CA ARG A 131 -11.42 -0.37 6.28
C ARG A 131 -11.30 0.86 5.36
N LYS A 132 -10.09 1.40 5.20
CA LYS A 132 -9.82 2.47 4.24
C LYS A 132 -9.66 1.88 2.84
N ALA A 133 -10.28 2.51 1.84
CA ALA A 133 -10.17 2.10 0.45
C ALA A 133 -8.71 2.15 0.00
N THR A 134 -8.11 0.97 -0.18
CA THR A 134 -6.68 0.80 -0.43
C THR A 134 -6.48 -0.01 -1.70
N TYR A 135 -5.48 0.32 -2.50
CA TYR A 135 -5.14 -0.48 -3.67
C TYR A 135 -3.62 -0.49 -3.89
N PHE A 136 -3.07 -1.67 -4.18
CA PHE A 136 -1.67 -1.88 -4.49
C PHE A 136 -1.51 -2.27 -5.96
N ILE A 137 -0.59 -1.61 -6.67
CA ILE A 137 -0.31 -1.87 -8.08
C ILE A 137 1.15 -1.56 -8.40
N THR A 138 1.74 -2.27 -9.36
CA THR A 138 3.04 -1.86 -9.92
C THR A 138 2.84 -0.70 -10.90
N CYS A 139 3.84 0.17 -11.04
CA CYS A 139 3.79 1.30 -11.96
C CYS A 139 3.50 0.86 -13.41
N GLN A 140 4.11 -0.25 -13.85
CA GLN A 140 3.89 -0.80 -15.18
C GLN A 140 2.46 -1.29 -15.40
N GLU A 141 1.90 -2.06 -14.46
CA GLU A 141 0.53 -2.57 -14.61
C GLU A 141 -0.47 -1.42 -14.58
N LEU A 142 -0.24 -0.41 -13.75
CA LEU A 142 -1.05 0.80 -13.71
C LEU A 142 -1.06 1.51 -15.06
N VAL A 143 0.11 1.78 -15.63
CA VAL A 143 0.22 2.45 -16.92
C VAL A 143 -0.37 1.61 -18.05
N SER A 144 -0.11 0.29 -18.06
CA SER A 144 -0.70 -0.64 -19.04
C SER A 144 -2.23 -0.64 -18.98
N ARG A 145 -2.83 -0.60 -17.79
CA ARG A 145 -4.29 -0.48 -17.63
C ARG A 145 -4.82 0.85 -18.12
N LEU A 146 -4.11 1.95 -17.86
CA LEU A 146 -4.50 3.28 -18.33
C LEU A 146 -4.41 3.41 -19.85
N GLN A 147 -3.35 2.88 -20.46
CA GLN A 147 -3.18 2.84 -21.93
C GLN A 147 -4.26 1.98 -22.60
N ARG A 148 -4.57 0.81 -22.04
CA ARG A 148 -5.70 -0.01 -22.52
C ARG A 148 -7.03 0.72 -22.40
N ALA A 149 -7.25 1.47 -21.32
CA ALA A 149 -8.44 2.28 -21.14
C ALA A 149 -8.52 3.41 -22.17
N GLU A 150 -7.40 4.01 -22.55
CA GLU A 150 -7.31 5.04 -23.59
C GLU A 150 -7.73 4.51 -24.96
N LEU A 151 -7.22 3.35 -25.36
CA LEU A 151 -7.64 2.67 -26.58
C LEU A 151 -9.15 2.34 -26.61
N GLN A 152 -9.77 2.18 -25.44
CA GLN A 152 -11.19 1.89 -25.28
C GLN A 152 -12.06 3.12 -25.05
N GLY A 153 -11.48 4.33 -25.02
CA GLY A 153 -12.21 5.57 -24.70
C GLY A 153 -12.71 5.66 -23.25
N LYS A 154 -12.12 4.90 -22.32
CA LYS A 154 -12.51 4.79 -20.90
C LYS A 154 -11.49 5.39 -19.93
N THR A 155 -10.51 6.17 -20.42
CA THR A 155 -9.41 6.73 -19.60
C THR A 155 -9.91 7.41 -18.33
N GLN A 156 -10.90 8.31 -18.45
CA GLN A 156 -11.42 9.08 -17.32
C GLN A 156 -12.07 8.20 -16.24
N GLN A 157 -12.76 7.14 -16.65
CA GLN A 157 -13.36 6.19 -15.72
C GLN A 157 -12.29 5.47 -14.91
N VAL A 158 -11.23 4.99 -15.57
CA VAL A 158 -10.14 4.24 -14.93
C VAL A 158 -9.26 5.16 -14.07
N LEU A 159 -8.95 6.37 -14.54
CA LEU A 159 -8.27 7.40 -13.75
C LEU A 159 -9.06 7.72 -12.47
N SER A 160 -10.37 7.97 -12.59
CA SER A 160 -11.24 8.24 -11.44
C SER A 160 -11.29 7.07 -10.46
N GLN A 161 -11.28 5.83 -10.96
CA GLN A 161 -11.23 4.63 -10.13
C GLN A 161 -9.95 4.56 -9.28
N TYR A 162 -8.78 4.88 -9.84
CA TYR A 162 -7.54 4.90 -9.06
C TYR A 162 -7.40 6.16 -8.20
N ALA A 163 -7.96 7.29 -8.64
CA ALA A 163 -7.94 8.53 -7.89
C ALA A 163 -8.74 8.44 -6.57
N ARG A 164 -9.87 7.72 -6.54
CA ARG A 164 -10.74 7.63 -5.34
C ARG A 164 -10.20 6.76 -4.20
N TYR A 165 -9.16 5.95 -4.41
CA TYR A 165 -8.62 5.15 -3.30
C TYR A 165 -8.00 6.07 -2.27
N GLY A 166 -8.41 5.94 -1.00
CA GLY A 166 -7.84 6.71 0.10
C GLY A 166 -6.33 6.48 0.22
N LEU A 167 -5.87 5.26 -0.04
CA LEU A 167 -4.45 4.93 -0.19
C LEU A 167 -4.21 4.20 -1.51
N LEU A 168 -3.35 4.74 -2.36
CA LEU A 168 -2.85 4.05 -3.56
C LEU A 168 -1.37 3.78 -3.40
N VAL A 169 -0.96 2.51 -3.48
CA VAL A 169 0.45 2.12 -3.50
C VAL A 169 0.85 1.83 -4.94
N ILE A 170 1.89 2.53 -5.40
CA ILE A 170 2.48 2.40 -6.73
C ILE A 170 3.91 1.89 -6.55
N ASP A 171 4.09 0.61 -6.78
CA ASP A 171 5.37 -0.08 -6.58
C ASP A 171 6.24 -0.01 -7.84
N GLU A 172 7.57 -0.03 -7.66
CA GLU A 172 8.57 -0.11 -8.73
C GLU A 172 8.52 1.04 -9.75
N VAL A 173 8.22 2.27 -9.29
CA VAL A 173 8.29 3.45 -10.15
C VAL A 173 9.73 3.72 -10.56
N GLY A 174 9.96 4.06 -11.82
CA GLY A 174 11.30 4.34 -12.33
C GLY A 174 12.05 3.10 -12.87
N PHE A 175 11.53 1.88 -12.66
CA PHE A 175 12.27 0.66 -13.02
C PHE A 175 12.30 0.37 -14.53
N LEU A 176 11.17 0.55 -15.22
CA LEU A 176 11.08 0.46 -16.68
C LEU A 176 10.62 1.80 -17.27
N PRO A 177 11.08 2.15 -18.49
CA PRO A 177 10.60 3.33 -19.19
C PRO A 177 9.09 3.22 -19.44
N LEU A 178 8.36 4.29 -19.13
CA LEU A 178 6.90 4.33 -19.35
C LEU A 178 6.54 4.84 -20.75
N GLY A 179 7.50 5.45 -21.44
CA GLY A 179 7.27 6.25 -22.64
C GLY A 179 6.45 7.51 -22.36
N ARG A 180 6.38 8.41 -23.34
CA ARG A 180 5.70 9.72 -23.19
C ARG A 180 4.21 9.60 -22.85
N ASP A 181 3.48 8.69 -23.51
CA ASP A 181 2.03 8.58 -23.27
C ASP A 181 1.72 7.94 -21.91
N GLY A 182 2.53 6.96 -21.49
CA GLY A 182 2.46 6.42 -20.14
C GLY A 182 2.75 7.46 -19.07
N ALA A 183 3.76 8.31 -19.29
CA ALA A 183 4.08 9.42 -18.40
C ALA A 183 2.92 10.43 -18.28
N LYS A 184 2.24 10.77 -19.40
CA LYS A 184 1.08 11.68 -19.37
C LYS A 184 -0.07 11.11 -18.53
N LEU A 185 -0.38 9.82 -18.72
CA LEU A 185 -1.44 9.15 -17.95
C LEU A 185 -1.09 9.06 -16.47
N PHE A 186 0.17 8.76 -16.16
CA PHE A 186 0.67 8.76 -14.78
C PHE A 186 0.55 10.16 -14.14
N PHE A 187 0.96 11.20 -14.85
CA PHE A 187 0.82 12.59 -14.41
C PHE A 187 -0.64 12.99 -14.15
N GLN A 188 -1.57 12.60 -15.02
CA GLN A 188 -2.99 12.86 -14.82
C GLN A 188 -3.49 12.23 -13.51
N LEU A 189 -3.11 10.97 -13.25
CA LEU A 189 -3.48 10.30 -12.01
C LEU A 189 -2.88 10.99 -10.77
N ILE A 190 -1.58 11.29 -10.78
CA ILE A 190 -0.92 11.99 -9.67
C ILE A 190 -1.58 13.35 -9.42
N SER A 191 -1.92 14.08 -10.48
CA SER A 191 -2.62 15.37 -10.39
C SER A 191 -4.02 15.25 -9.80
N MET A 192 -4.76 14.18 -10.11
CA MET A 192 -6.08 13.94 -9.53
C MET A 192 -6.04 13.58 -8.04
N ARG A 193 -4.90 13.03 -7.56
CA ARG A 193 -4.69 12.61 -6.17
C ARG A 193 -4.03 13.68 -5.30
N TYR A 194 -3.28 14.58 -5.92
CA TYR A 194 -2.57 15.68 -5.25
C TYR A 194 -3.51 16.47 -4.32
N GLU A 195 -3.07 16.67 -3.07
CA GLU A 195 -3.83 17.34 -1.98
C GLU A 195 -5.21 16.73 -1.66
N ARG A 196 -5.51 15.52 -2.16
CA ARG A 196 -6.80 14.84 -1.95
C ARG A 196 -6.67 13.49 -1.30
N HIS A 197 -5.73 12.66 -1.78
CA HIS A 197 -5.52 11.31 -1.29
C HIS A 197 -4.05 10.91 -1.32
N SER A 198 -3.62 10.19 -0.28
CA SER A 198 -2.22 9.78 -0.13
C SER A 198 -1.78 8.71 -1.10
N THR A 199 -0.58 8.87 -1.63
CA THR A 199 0.06 7.89 -2.52
C THR A 199 1.34 7.39 -1.89
N ILE A 200 1.54 6.08 -1.88
CA ILE A 200 2.84 5.48 -1.55
C ILE A 200 3.54 5.13 -2.84
N VAL A 201 4.79 5.55 -2.99
CA VAL A 201 5.65 5.18 -4.12
C VAL A 201 6.84 4.39 -3.60
N THR A 202 7.20 3.32 -4.30
CA THR A 202 8.51 2.69 -4.13
C THR A 202 9.33 2.89 -5.40
N THR A 203 10.62 3.17 -5.23
CA THR A 203 11.54 3.29 -6.37
C THR A 203 12.95 2.85 -5.99
N ASN A 204 13.63 2.22 -6.94
CA ASN A 204 15.07 1.93 -6.85
C ASN A 204 15.92 2.93 -7.64
N VAL A 205 15.29 3.89 -8.33
CA VAL A 205 15.96 4.91 -9.12
C VAL A 205 15.95 6.22 -8.33
N PRO A 206 17.08 6.95 -8.26
CA PRO A 206 17.10 8.28 -7.66
C PRO A 206 16.10 9.20 -8.36
N LEU A 207 15.40 10.05 -7.60
CA LEU A 207 14.39 10.96 -8.17
C LEU A 207 14.99 11.89 -9.25
N SER A 208 16.28 12.24 -9.15
CA SER A 208 16.99 13.04 -10.15
C SER A 208 17.11 12.37 -11.52
N ARG A 209 17.03 11.03 -11.58
CA ARG A 209 17.11 10.26 -12.84
C ARG A 209 15.74 9.90 -13.42
N TRP A 210 14.66 10.33 -12.79
CA TRP A 210 13.31 10.06 -13.30
C TRP A 210 13.10 10.68 -14.69
N SER A 211 13.79 11.78 -15.02
CA SER A 211 13.69 12.44 -16.33
C SER A 211 14.07 11.51 -17.49
N GLU A 212 14.99 10.58 -17.25
CA GLU A 212 15.39 9.53 -18.20
C GLU A 212 14.28 8.48 -18.34
N THR A 213 13.57 8.14 -17.27
CA THR A 213 12.53 7.10 -17.28
C THR A 213 11.21 7.55 -17.92
N PHE A 214 10.82 8.81 -17.75
CA PHE A 214 9.59 9.36 -18.32
C PHE A 214 9.80 9.97 -19.72
N GLU A 215 11.04 10.10 -20.19
CA GLU A 215 11.41 10.65 -21.51
C GLU A 215 10.85 12.07 -21.79
N ASP A 216 10.54 12.80 -20.73
CA ASP A 216 10.02 14.17 -20.73
C ASP A 216 10.40 14.87 -19.40
N PRO A 217 11.44 15.72 -19.40
CA PRO A 217 11.90 16.41 -18.20
C PRO A 217 10.84 17.35 -17.60
N VAL A 218 10.03 18.00 -18.44
CA VAL A 218 9.01 18.96 -17.99
C VAL A 218 7.91 18.22 -17.23
N LEU A 219 7.43 17.13 -17.81
CA LEU A 219 6.40 16.29 -17.20
C LEU A 219 6.91 15.61 -15.93
N THR A 220 8.17 15.14 -15.95
CA THR A 220 8.81 14.55 -14.77
C THR A 220 8.86 15.53 -13.61
N ASN A 221 9.31 16.76 -13.85
CA ASN A 221 9.37 17.79 -12.81
C ASN A 221 7.98 18.08 -12.25
N ALA A 222 6.95 18.13 -13.10
CA ALA A 222 5.57 18.34 -12.65
C ALA A 222 5.00 17.17 -11.82
N ILE A 223 5.41 15.94 -12.10
CA ILE A 223 5.07 14.74 -11.30
C ILE A 223 5.79 14.80 -9.95
N LEU A 224 7.10 15.05 -9.95
CA LEU A 224 7.92 15.09 -8.74
C LEU A 224 7.48 16.21 -7.81
N ASP A 225 7.19 17.39 -8.34
CA ASP A 225 6.67 18.53 -7.59
C ASP A 225 5.41 18.15 -6.78
N ARG A 226 4.42 17.54 -7.42
CA ARG A 226 3.18 17.09 -6.77
C ARG A 226 3.40 15.94 -5.79
N LEU A 227 4.26 14.99 -6.14
CA LEU A 227 4.54 13.86 -5.25
C LEU A 227 5.30 14.28 -4.00
N LEU A 228 6.22 15.24 -4.12
CA LEU A 228 7.16 15.61 -3.06
C LEU A 228 6.68 16.75 -2.15
N HIS A 229 5.82 17.66 -2.64
CA HIS A 229 5.40 18.85 -1.89
C HIS A 229 4.87 18.53 -0.49
N HIS A 230 3.97 17.55 -0.37
CA HIS A 230 3.53 16.99 0.90
C HIS A 230 3.92 15.53 0.97
N SER A 231 5.16 15.25 1.38
CA SER A 231 5.64 13.87 1.42
C SER A 231 6.60 13.56 2.57
N ARG A 232 6.61 12.28 2.94
CA ARG A 232 7.64 11.69 3.80
C ARG A 232 8.52 10.79 2.94
N VAL A 233 9.80 11.12 2.84
CA VAL A 233 10.76 10.37 2.03
C VAL A 233 11.64 9.49 2.92
N PHE A 234 11.55 8.19 2.73
CA PHE A 234 12.33 7.18 3.44
C PHE A 234 13.39 6.60 2.52
N LYS A 235 14.65 6.98 2.75
CA LYS A 235 15.80 6.44 2.04
C LYS A 235 16.36 5.23 2.79
N ILE A 236 16.28 4.05 2.17
CA ILE A 236 16.76 2.79 2.72
C ILE A 236 18.10 2.45 2.07
N VAL A 237 19.17 2.52 2.86
CA VAL A 237 20.53 2.16 2.42
C VAL A 237 20.98 0.92 3.18
N GLY A 238 21.23 -0.16 2.45
CA GLY A 238 21.66 -1.41 3.04
C GLY A 238 21.81 -2.53 2.02
N ARG A 239 22.19 -3.71 2.52
CA ARG A 239 22.32 -4.92 1.69
C ARG A 239 20.94 -5.46 1.32
N SER A 240 20.88 -6.22 0.23
CA SER A 240 19.66 -6.94 -0.18
C SER A 240 19.33 -8.02 0.85
N TYR A 241 18.13 -7.96 1.43
CA TYR A 241 17.60 -8.99 2.32
C TYR A 241 17.40 -10.32 1.57
N ARG A 242 17.13 -10.27 0.25
CA ARG A 242 16.97 -11.47 -0.60
C ARG A 242 18.28 -12.27 -0.74
N THR A 243 19.42 -11.66 -0.43
CA THR A 243 20.77 -12.26 -0.57
C THR A 243 21.40 -12.51 0.82
N LYS A 244 20.64 -12.33 1.90
CA LYS A 244 21.07 -12.52 3.30
C LYS A 244 21.77 -13.86 3.53
N ASP A 245 21.22 -14.93 2.97
CA ASP A 245 21.74 -16.30 3.15
C ASP A 245 22.76 -16.71 2.08
N ILE A 246 22.99 -15.86 1.06
CA ILE A 246 23.94 -16.07 -0.05
C ILE A 246 25.22 -15.23 0.21
N ALA A 247 25.65 -15.19 1.47
CA ALA A 247 26.75 -14.34 1.97
C ALA A 247 28.14 -14.83 1.52
N GLY A 248 28.32 -15.04 0.21
CA GLY A 248 29.60 -15.32 -0.43
C GLY A 248 29.73 -14.73 -1.85
N LEU A 249 28.69 -14.12 -2.43
CA LEU A 249 28.66 -13.71 -3.85
C LEU A 249 28.15 -12.29 -4.13
N ALA A 250 27.80 -11.49 -3.11
CA ALA A 250 27.26 -10.16 -3.36
C ALA A 250 28.39 -9.14 -3.64
N PRO A 251 28.43 -8.48 -4.81
CA PRO A 251 29.29 -7.32 -5.00
C PRO A 251 28.86 -6.19 -4.05
N ALA A 252 29.83 -5.44 -3.55
CA ALA A 252 29.62 -4.33 -2.63
C ALA A 252 28.56 -3.38 -3.20
N ALA A 253 27.56 -3.03 -2.38
CA ALA A 253 26.51 -2.08 -2.76
C ALA A 253 27.16 -0.75 -3.12
N ASP A 254 27.03 -0.33 -4.38
CA ASP A 254 27.48 0.98 -4.84
C ASP A 254 26.55 2.04 -4.21
N PRO A 255 27.06 2.90 -3.31
CA PRO A 255 26.26 3.93 -2.69
C PRO A 255 26.07 5.06 -3.70
N LEU A 256 25.09 4.94 -4.59
CA LEU A 256 24.52 6.06 -5.33
C LEU A 256 25.58 7.04 -5.88
N GLY A 257 26.40 6.59 -6.83
CA GLY A 257 27.05 7.40 -7.86
C GLY A 257 27.56 8.78 -7.43
N GLY A 258 28.58 8.83 -6.58
CA GLY A 258 29.45 10.00 -6.46
C GLY A 258 30.47 9.97 -7.60
N GLN A 259 30.18 10.63 -8.72
CA GLN A 259 31.22 10.91 -9.70
C GLN A 259 32.24 11.87 -9.06
N ARG A 260 33.44 11.35 -8.80
CA ARG A 260 34.63 12.17 -8.64
C ARG A 260 34.89 12.85 -9.99
N GLU A 261 34.69 14.16 -10.05
CA GLU A 261 35.34 14.99 -11.05
C GLU A 261 36.85 14.73 -10.92
N ARG A 262 37.41 14.06 -11.92
CA ARG A 262 38.86 14.10 -12.16
C ARG A 262 39.08 15.33 -13.03
N GLU A 263 39.71 16.33 -12.42
CA GLU A 263 40.27 17.46 -13.12
C GLU A 263 41.17 16.98 -14.27
N ASP A 264 40.92 17.58 -15.42
CA ASP A 264 41.51 17.31 -16.71
C ASP A 264 42.92 17.92 -16.75
N SER A 265 43.94 17.10 -16.55
CA SER A 265 45.34 17.51 -16.69
C SER A 265 45.85 17.23 -18.11
N SER A 266 45.56 18.17 -19.03
CA SER A 266 46.38 18.65 -20.17
C SER A 266 46.85 17.64 -21.26
N PRO A 267 47.00 18.09 -22.53
CA PRO A 267 48.22 18.82 -22.90
C PRO A 267 47.97 20.00 -23.87
N SER A 268 48.46 21.19 -23.52
CA SER A 268 48.65 22.27 -24.49
C SER A 268 50.09 22.21 -25.02
N VAL A 269 50.21 21.74 -26.26
CA VAL A 269 51.42 21.82 -27.07
C VAL A 269 51.58 23.27 -27.51
N ALA A 270 52.50 24.00 -26.90
CA ALA A 270 52.97 25.28 -27.40
C ALA A 270 54.07 25.03 -28.44
N SER A 271 53.70 25.17 -29.71
CA SER A 271 54.62 25.41 -30.81
C SER A 271 54.51 26.87 -31.20
N LYS A 272 55.60 27.64 -31.08
CA LYS A 272 55.99 28.73 -32.00
C LYS A 272 57.29 29.41 -31.57
N GLN A 273 58.23 29.37 -32.51
CA GLN A 273 59.37 30.28 -32.77
C GLN A 273 60.57 30.24 -31.82
#